data_AF-A0A1I0M3H9-F1
#
_entry.id   AF-A0A1I0M3H9-F1
#
_cell.length_a   1.000
_cell.length_b   1.000
_cell.length_c   1.000
_cell.angle_alpha   90.00
_cell.angle_beta   90.00
_cell.angle_gamma   90.00
#
_symmetry.space_group_name_H-M   'P 1'
#
loop_
_entity.id
_entity.type
_entity.pdbx_description
1 polymer ?
#
loop_
_entity_poly.entity_id
_entity_poly.type
_entity_poly.pdbx_seq_one_letter_code
_entity_poly.pdbx_strand_id
1 'polypeptide(L)'
;MTGASTDIHVESLRLQKKIESHLGIKGSELSFEFTSTEGKVKLDLITINPRHNQSFLFQSEYGIDKLDALRKMLEYVKSYKDKYNSYTVQWIAKGETELHTSYFSASNMYDALDKLYYSRDINTITVFSVVLNPVA
;
A
#
# COMPACT_ATOMS: atom_id res chain seq x y z
N MET A 1 26.61 4.87 -22.82
CA MET A 1 25.22 5.12 -22.37
C MET A 1 24.79 4.24 -21.18
N THR A 2 25.72 3.64 -20.43
CA THR A 2 25.44 2.65 -19.36
C THR A 2 25.45 3.22 -17.92
N GLY A 3 25.93 4.46 -17.73
CA GLY A 3 25.99 5.10 -16.40
C GLY A 3 24.63 5.52 -15.86
N ALA A 4 23.82 6.20 -16.68
CA ALA A 4 22.54 6.77 -16.24
C ALA A 4 21.52 5.72 -15.75
N SER A 5 21.46 4.55 -16.36
CA SER A 5 20.58 3.46 -15.91
C SER A 5 21.02 2.87 -14.56
N THR A 6 22.33 2.84 -14.32
CA THR A 6 22.91 2.34 -13.06
C THR A 6 22.61 3.32 -11.93
N ASP A 7 22.74 4.62 -12.18
CA ASP A 7 22.44 5.66 -11.19
C ASP A 7 20.95 5.67 -10.79
N ILE A 8 20.04 5.50 -11.75
CA ILE A 8 18.59 5.38 -11.49
C ILE A 8 18.27 4.16 -10.63
N HIS A 9 18.94 3.02 -10.90
CA HIS A 9 18.75 1.80 -10.12
C HIS A 9 19.22 1.97 -8.67
N VAL A 10 20.41 2.53 -8.47
CA VAL A 10 20.98 2.80 -7.14
C VAL A 10 20.08 3.74 -6.35
N GLU A 11 19.61 4.82 -6.98
CA GLU A 11 18.72 5.78 -6.33
C GLU A 11 17.36 5.18 -5.99
N SER A 12 16.81 4.33 -6.87
CA SER A 12 15.56 3.61 -6.60
C SER A 12 15.68 2.73 -5.36
N LEU A 13 16.75 1.94 -5.26
CA LEU A 13 17.01 1.09 -4.09
C LEU A 13 17.18 1.91 -2.81
N ARG A 14 17.83 3.08 -2.91
CA ARG A 14 17.99 3.99 -1.77
C ARG A 14 16.64 4.52 -1.28
N LEU A 15 15.74 4.88 -2.18
CA LEU A 15 14.39 5.36 -1.83
C LEU A 15 13.53 4.24 -1.24
N GLN A 16 13.55 3.03 -1.81
CA GLN A 16 12.83 1.87 -1.28
C GLN A 16 13.25 1.55 0.16
N LYS A 17 14.56 1.50 0.44
CA LYS A 17 15.08 1.29 1.80
C LYS A 17 14.62 2.36 2.80
N LYS A 18 14.52 3.62 2.36
CA LYS A 18 14.00 4.70 3.22
C LYS A 18 12.52 4.52 3.52
N ILE A 19 11.73 4.10 2.53
CA ILE A 19 10.30 3.80 2.70
C ILE A 19 10.12 2.66 3.70
N GLU A 20 10.82 1.54 3.51
CA GLU A 20 10.82 0.40 4.44
C GLU A 20 11.18 0.82 5.87
N SER A 21 12.27 1.58 6.01
CA SER A 21 12.73 2.06 7.31
C SER A 21 11.72 2.96 8.03
N HIS A 22 10.98 3.80 7.30
CA HIS A 22 9.96 4.66 7.90
C HIS A 22 8.70 3.87 8.33
N LEU A 23 8.35 2.81 7.60
CA LEU A 23 7.23 1.95 7.96
C LEU A 23 7.56 1.00 9.12
N GLY A 24 8.84 0.72 9.36
CA GLY A 24 9.26 -0.27 10.35
C GLY A 24 8.89 -1.70 9.96
N ILE A 25 8.59 -1.92 8.68
CA ILE A 25 8.20 -3.21 8.10
C ILE A 25 9.45 -3.85 7.50
N LYS A 26 9.60 -5.18 7.63
CA LYS A 26 10.72 -5.90 7.00
C LYS A 26 10.50 -5.94 5.49
N GLY A 27 11.56 -5.82 4.69
CA GLY A 27 11.43 -5.78 3.22
C GLY A 27 10.68 -6.97 2.58
N SER A 28 10.62 -8.14 3.23
CA SER A 28 9.83 -9.30 2.76
C SER A 28 8.31 -9.13 2.91
N GLU A 29 7.87 -8.14 3.67
CA GLU A 29 6.47 -7.85 3.98
C GLU A 29 5.96 -6.62 3.20
N LEU A 30 6.77 -6.11 2.27
CA LEU A 30 6.49 -4.93 1.47
C LEU A 30 6.85 -5.17 -0.01
N SER A 31 5.91 -4.92 -0.92
CA SER A 31 6.11 -5.03 -2.36
C SER A 31 5.90 -3.68 -3.05
N PHE A 32 6.77 -3.38 -4.01
CA PHE A 32 6.71 -2.17 -4.85
C PHE A 32 6.36 -2.57 -6.27
N GLU A 33 5.12 -2.35 -6.68
CA GLU A 33 4.64 -2.69 -8.03
C GLU A 33 4.57 -1.43 -8.89
N PHE A 34 5.30 -1.44 -10.01
CA PHE A 34 5.33 -0.32 -10.94
C PHE A 34 4.57 -0.66 -12.22
N THR A 35 3.60 0.17 -12.58
CA THR A 35 2.82 0.03 -13.81
C THR A 35 2.92 1.32 -14.62
N SER A 36 3.22 1.21 -15.91
CA SER A 36 3.18 2.35 -16.83
C SER A 36 1.75 2.56 -17.32
N THR A 37 1.19 3.75 -17.14
CA THR A 37 -0.17 4.10 -17.54
C THR A 37 -0.20 5.52 -18.09
N GLU A 38 -0.65 5.69 -19.34
CA GLU A 38 -0.88 7.00 -19.98
C GLU A 38 0.28 8.00 -19.85
N GLY A 39 1.52 7.53 -20.05
CA GLY A 39 2.72 8.38 -19.96
C GLY A 39 3.13 8.75 -18.53
N LYS A 40 2.51 8.15 -17.52
CA LYS A 40 2.92 8.20 -16.10
C LYS A 40 3.31 6.82 -15.61
N VAL A 41 4.00 6.79 -14.47
CA VAL A 41 4.32 5.56 -13.72
C VAL A 41 3.49 5.55 -12.45
N LYS A 42 2.63 4.55 -12.32
CA LYS A 42 1.93 4.22 -11.07
C LYS A 42 2.84 3.34 -10.22
N LEU A 43 2.99 3.68 -8.95
CA LEU A 43 3.60 2.85 -7.92
C LEU A 43 2.52 2.43 -6.92
N ASP A 44 2.24 1.13 -6.88
CA ASP A 44 1.44 0.50 -5.83
C ASP A 44 2.39 -0.04 -4.75
N LEU A 45 2.25 0.49 -3.53
CA LEU A 45 2.93 -0.04 -2.36
C LEU A 45 2.00 -1.02 -1.65
N ILE A 46 2.44 -2.27 -1.51
CA ILE A 46 1.60 -3.37 -1.02
C ILE A 46 2.23 -3.94 0.24
N THR A 47 1.44 -4.05 1.30
CA THR A 47 1.84 -4.75 2.53
C THR A 47 1.38 -6.20 2.46
N ILE A 48 2.25 -7.11 2.87
CA ILE A 48 2.01 -8.56 2.84
C ILE A 48 2.00 -9.05 4.29
N ASN A 49 0.91 -9.70 4.69
CA ASN A 49 0.83 -10.42 5.95
C ASN A 49 1.23 -11.89 5.73
N PRO A 50 2.46 -12.30 6.10
CA PRO A 50 2.98 -13.64 5.82
C PRO A 50 2.24 -14.74 6.58
N ARG A 51 1.57 -14.42 7.70
CA ARG A 51 0.82 -15.41 8.49
C ARG A 51 -0.45 -15.88 7.78
N HIS A 52 -1.14 -14.96 7.12
CA HIS A 52 -2.44 -15.23 6.48
C HIS A 52 -2.36 -15.28 4.95
N ASN A 53 -1.15 -15.09 4.39
CA ASN A 53 -0.91 -14.98 2.95
C ASN A 53 -1.84 -13.94 2.28
N GLN A 54 -2.11 -12.84 3.00
CA GLN A 54 -2.97 -11.76 2.52
C GLN A 54 -2.12 -10.54 2.18
N SER A 55 -2.39 -9.96 1.02
CA SER A 55 -1.78 -8.71 0.57
C SER A 55 -2.83 -7.61 0.54
N PHE A 56 -2.41 -6.40 0.88
CA PHE A 56 -3.28 -5.22 0.87
C PHE A 56 -2.54 -4.04 0.28
N LEU A 57 -3.27 -3.20 -0.45
CA LEU A 57 -2.73 -1.93 -0.89
C LEU A 57 -2.50 -1.04 0.33
N PHE A 58 -1.26 -0.57 0.46
CA PHE A 58 -0.93 0.47 1.42
C PHE A 58 -1.25 1.84 0.83
N GLN A 59 -0.75 2.13 -0.37
CA GLN A 59 -0.99 3.38 -1.09
C GLN A 59 -0.60 3.24 -2.57
N SER A 60 -1.31 3.95 -3.45
CA SER A 60 -0.92 4.18 -4.84
C SER A 60 -0.38 5.60 -5.02
N GLU A 61 0.70 5.76 -5.76
CA GLU A 61 1.24 7.07 -6.15
C GLU A 61 1.54 7.15 -7.64
N TYR A 62 1.35 8.32 -8.24
CA TYR A 62 1.59 8.54 -9.67
C TYR A 62 2.73 9.52 -9.88
N GLY A 63 3.78 9.05 -10.55
CA GLY A 63 4.94 9.84 -10.95
C GLY A 63 5.02 10.03 -12.46
N ILE A 64 5.79 11.04 -12.89
CA ILE A 64 6.21 11.14 -14.31
C ILE A 64 7.19 10.02 -14.70
N ASP A 65 7.95 9.52 -13.72
CA ASP A 65 8.85 8.39 -13.85
C ASP A 65 8.90 7.59 -12.53
N LYS A 66 9.71 6.53 -12.52
CA LYS A 66 9.89 5.65 -11.36
C LYS A 66 10.42 6.37 -10.12
N LEU A 67 11.36 7.31 -10.29
CA LEU A 67 11.98 8.04 -9.18
C LEU A 67 11.00 9.06 -8.59
N ASP A 68 10.24 9.74 -9.42
CA ASP A 68 9.19 10.67 -9.00
C ASP A 68 8.10 9.93 -8.19
N ALA A 69 7.63 8.78 -8.68
CA ALA A 69 6.66 7.96 -7.95
C ALA A 69 7.19 7.50 -6.58
N LEU A 70 8.45 7.07 -6.51
CA LEU A 70 9.11 6.69 -5.26
C LEU A 70 9.28 7.87 -4.29
N ARG A 71 9.61 9.07 -4.80
CA ARG A 71 9.74 10.27 -3.95
C ARG A 71 8.40 10.66 -3.34
N LYS A 72 7.33 10.68 -4.15
CA LYS A 72 5.96 10.94 -3.66
C LYS A 72 5.53 9.91 -2.62
N MET A 73 5.80 8.62 -2.86
CA MET A 73 5.53 7.56 -1.89
C MET A 73 6.30 7.77 -0.57
N LEU A 74 7.57 8.19 -0.64
CA LEU A 74 8.34 8.52 0.56
C LEU A 74 7.75 9.71 1.33
N GLU A 75 7.25 10.74 0.64
CA GLU A 75 6.57 11.86 1.29
C GLU A 75 5.24 11.44 1.95
N TYR A 76 4.48 10.57 1.27
CA TYR A 76 3.29 9.96 1.84
C TYR A 76 3.65 9.21 3.15
N VAL A 77 4.60 8.29 3.09
CA VAL A 77 5.01 7.45 4.23
C VAL A 77 5.55 8.25 5.41
N LYS A 78 6.10 9.44 5.18
CA LYS A 78 6.54 10.34 6.26
C LYS A 78 5.40 11.07 6.97
N SER A 79 4.29 11.30 6.29
CA SER A 79 3.19 12.17 6.80
C SER A 79 1.86 11.45 6.97
N TYR A 80 1.76 10.15 6.62
CA TYR A 80 0.47 9.48 6.56
C TYR A 80 -0.22 9.37 7.93
N LYS A 81 0.55 9.22 9.02
CA LYS A 81 -0.01 9.11 10.38
C LYS A 81 -0.75 10.38 10.83
N ASP A 82 -0.35 11.54 10.32
CA ASP A 82 -0.94 12.83 10.69
C ASP A 82 -2.12 13.21 9.79
N LYS A 83 -2.18 12.63 8.58
CA LYS A 83 -3.15 13.00 7.53
C LYS A 83 -4.29 12.02 7.37
N TYR A 84 -4.11 10.76 7.74
CA TYR A 84 -5.07 9.70 7.48
C TYR A 84 -5.60 9.10 8.76
N ASN A 85 -6.89 8.77 8.71
CA ASN A 85 -7.56 8.09 9.79
C ASN A 85 -7.22 6.59 9.76
N SER A 86 -7.30 5.96 10.93
CA SER A 86 -7.19 4.50 11.04
C SER A 86 -8.58 3.88 10.99
N TYR A 87 -8.76 2.86 10.15
CA TYR A 87 -10.00 2.10 10.03
C TYR A 87 -9.75 0.63 10.40
N THR A 88 -10.67 0.06 11.16
CA THR A 88 -10.74 -1.38 11.40
C THR A 88 -11.85 -1.98 10.56
N VAL A 89 -11.51 -2.97 9.75
CA VAL A 89 -12.45 -3.64 8.84
C VAL A 89 -12.51 -5.12 9.20
N GLN A 90 -13.72 -5.62 9.43
CA GLN A 90 -13.97 -7.04 9.66
C GLN A 90 -14.62 -7.66 8.43
N TRP A 91 -14.05 -8.75 7.93
CA TRP A 91 -14.44 -9.34 6.66
C TRP A 91 -14.17 -10.85 6.61
N ILE A 92 -14.85 -11.54 5.68
CA ILE A 92 -14.66 -12.97 5.40
C ILE A 92 -14.48 -13.14 3.89
N ALA A 93 -13.53 -13.98 3.48
CA ALA A 93 -13.41 -14.40 2.09
C ALA A 93 -14.49 -15.43 1.75
N LYS A 94 -15.04 -15.36 0.54
CA LYS A 94 -16.11 -16.26 0.09
C LYS A 94 -15.63 -17.72 0.12
N GLY A 95 -16.36 -18.54 0.87
CA GLY A 95 -16.02 -19.96 1.07
C GLY A 95 -15.15 -20.23 2.30
N GLU A 96 -14.69 -19.19 3.00
CA GLU A 96 -14.05 -19.30 4.31
C GLU A 96 -15.07 -19.09 5.43
N THR A 97 -14.72 -19.56 6.62
CA THR A 97 -15.50 -19.36 7.86
C THR A 97 -14.77 -18.47 8.87
N GLU A 98 -13.51 -18.12 8.61
CA GLU A 98 -12.67 -17.32 9.49
C GLU A 98 -12.97 -15.83 9.31
N LEU A 99 -13.32 -15.15 10.41
CA LEU A 99 -13.47 -13.70 10.46
C LEU A 99 -12.11 -13.02 10.54
N HIS A 100 -11.73 -12.32 9.47
CA HIS A 100 -10.52 -11.52 9.41
C HIS A 100 -10.77 -10.12 9.97
N THR A 101 -9.80 -9.59 10.71
CA THR A 101 -9.77 -8.19 11.15
C THR A 101 -8.54 -7.52 10.58
N SER A 102 -8.73 -6.49 9.76
CA SER A 102 -7.67 -5.76 9.08
C SER A 102 -7.71 -4.28 9.43
N TYR A 103 -6.55 -3.63 9.43
CA TYR A 103 -6.39 -2.23 9.78
C TYR A 103 -5.85 -1.45 8.58
N PHE A 104 -6.49 -0.34 8.24
CA PHE A 104 -6.12 0.49 7.09
C PHE A 104 -5.95 1.94 7.52
N SER A 105 -4.86 2.58 7.07
CA SER A 105 -4.77 4.04 7.09
C SER A 105 -5.40 4.58 5.82
N ALA A 106 -6.48 5.33 5.93
CA ALA A 106 -7.27 5.80 4.80
C ALA A 106 -7.90 7.17 5.07
N SER A 107 -8.24 7.88 4.00
CA SER A 107 -8.87 9.20 4.06
C SER A 107 -10.33 9.11 4.48
N ASN A 108 -11.02 8.07 4.00
CA ASN A 108 -12.41 7.79 4.29
C ASN A 108 -12.69 6.28 4.20
N MET A 109 -13.93 5.87 4.48
CA MET A 109 -14.35 4.46 4.40
C MET A 109 -14.19 3.85 3.00
N TYR A 110 -14.45 4.60 1.92
CA TYR A 110 -14.32 4.07 0.56
C TYR A 110 -12.87 3.75 0.24
N ASP A 111 -11.94 4.64 0.59
CA ASP A 111 -10.50 4.42 0.45
C ASP A 111 -10.02 3.20 1.27
N ALA A 112 -10.55 3.00 2.49
CA ALA A 112 -10.26 1.79 3.27
C ALA A 112 -10.74 0.51 2.56
N LEU A 113 -11.92 0.55 1.94
CA LEU A 113 -12.47 -0.57 1.18
C LEU A 113 -11.69 -0.81 -0.12
N ASP A 114 -11.31 0.23 -0.86
CA ASP A 114 -10.49 0.11 -2.07
C ASP A 114 -9.17 -0.60 -1.76
N LYS A 115 -8.56 -0.29 -0.60
CA LYS A 115 -7.36 -0.98 -0.12
C LYS A 115 -7.59 -2.44 0.23
N LEU A 116 -8.75 -2.77 0.81
CA LEU A 116 -9.16 -4.15 1.09
C LEU A 116 -9.35 -4.97 -0.20
N TYR A 117 -10.03 -4.39 -1.19
CA TYR A 117 -10.36 -5.05 -2.45
C TYR A 117 -9.23 -5.02 -3.47
N TYR A 118 -8.07 -4.45 -3.14
CA TYR A 118 -6.95 -4.40 -4.08
C TYR A 118 -6.60 -5.79 -4.63
N SER A 119 -6.57 -5.90 -5.96
CA SER A 119 -6.34 -7.15 -6.71
C SER A 119 -7.33 -8.29 -6.39
N ARG A 120 -8.51 -7.97 -5.85
CA ARG A 120 -9.59 -8.92 -5.55
C ARG A 120 -10.90 -8.47 -6.20
N ASP A 121 -11.72 -9.43 -6.58
CA ASP A 121 -13.09 -9.15 -7.03
C ASP A 121 -13.97 -8.83 -5.80
N ILE A 122 -14.78 -7.77 -5.90
CA ILE A 122 -15.64 -7.30 -4.80
C ILE A 122 -16.62 -8.38 -4.29
N ASN A 123 -17.01 -9.32 -5.16
CA ASN A 123 -17.92 -10.42 -4.85
C ASN A 123 -17.25 -11.59 -4.12
N THR A 124 -15.93 -11.50 -3.88
CA THR A 124 -15.17 -12.54 -3.17
C THR A 124 -14.98 -12.24 -1.69
N ILE A 125 -15.38 -11.06 -1.20
CA ILE A 125 -15.28 -10.67 0.21
C ILE A 125 -16.64 -10.17 0.72
N THR A 126 -17.06 -10.68 1.88
CA THR A 126 -18.17 -10.11 2.66
C THR A 126 -17.61 -9.24 3.78
N VAL A 127 -17.95 -7.96 3.79
CA VAL A 127 -17.57 -7.00 4.84
C VAL A 127 -18.68 -6.92 5.88
N PHE A 128 -18.34 -7.13 7.15
CA PHE A 128 -19.28 -7.08 8.27
C PHE A 128 -19.31 -5.71 8.94
N SER A 129 -18.14 -5.07 9.07
CA SER A 129 -18.02 -3.79 9.74
C SER A 129 -16.86 -2.98 9.17
N VAL A 130 -17.03 -1.66 9.14
CA VAL A 130 -15.97 -0.68 8.91
C VAL A 130 -16.09 0.36 10.01
N VAL A 131 -15.08 0.43 10.87
CA VAL A 131 -15.07 1.28 12.05
C VAL A 131 -13.92 2.28 11.92
N LEU A 132 -14.24 3.57 12.05
CA LEU A 132 -13.24 4.63 12.21
C LEU A 132 -12.68 4.56 13.63
N ASN A 133 -11.38 4.36 13.77
CA ASN A 133 -10.71 4.32 15.06
C ASN A 133 -10.56 5.75 15.61
N PRO A 134 -10.96 6.00 16.86
CA PRO A 134 -10.81 7.30 17.48
C PRO A 134 -9.33 7.66 17.60
N VAL A 135 -8.99 8.89 17.26
CA VAL A 135 -7.68 9.49 17.54
C VAL A 135 -7.69 9.96 19.00
N ALA A 136 -6.73 9.45 19.79
CA ALA A 136 -6.53 9.85 21.19
C ALA A 136 -5.75 11.18 21.27
#